data_AF-A0A7C7S4B1-F1
#
_entry.id   AF-A0A7C7S4B1-F1
#
_cell.length_a   1.000
_cell.length_b   1.000
_cell.length_c   1.000
_cell.angle_alpha   90.00
_cell.angle_beta   90.00
_cell.angle_gamma   90.00
#
_symmetry.space_group_name_H-M   'P 1'
#
loop_
_entity.id
_entity.type
_entity.pdbx_description
1 polymer ?
#
loop_
_entity_poly.entity_id
_entity_poly.type
_entity_poly.pdbx_seq_one_letter_code
_entity_poly.pdbx_strand_id
1 'polypeptide(L)'
;MDVIIGLEIHVQLATRTKLFCRCRADYFAAAPNTLTCPVCLGMPGALPVPNHRAVEYALRVALALGSEVQLRSHFDRKNYFYPDLPKGYQITQRAVPLATGGKLSFQLDGEERSVRIRELHIEEDAGKLIHTPAGALVDMNRCGVPLVEIVTEPDLRSPREAREFLRTLRTLLRHLGVSNADMEKGELRCDANLSLSRDEELGTKVEIKNLNSFRGVERALAKAAQAQAELLSRGGRVMQATYGWDEARGELVLQRQKEEAHDYRYFPEPDLVPLEISAELLAQVRQ
;
A
#
# COMPACT_ATOMS: atom_id res chain seq x y z
N MET A 1 28.62 2.88 3.74
CA MET A 1 27.51 2.52 2.83
C MET A 1 26.26 2.93 3.55
N ASP A 2 25.49 3.80 2.93
CA ASP A 2 24.28 4.31 3.53
C ASP A 2 23.10 3.44 3.10
N VAL A 3 22.25 3.11 4.06
CA VAL A 3 21.01 2.37 3.83
C VAL A 3 19.96 3.37 3.38
N ILE A 4 19.29 3.10 2.27
CA ILE A 4 18.25 3.96 1.71
C ILE A 4 16.99 3.12 1.57
N ILE A 5 15.92 3.54 2.25
CA ILE A 5 14.66 2.81 2.33
C ILE A 5 13.50 3.72 1.92
N GLY A 6 12.60 3.18 1.10
CA GLY A 6 11.28 3.76 0.81
C GLY A 6 10.19 2.71 1.04
N LEU A 7 8.99 3.14 1.43
CA LEU A 7 7.89 2.26 1.80
C LEU A 7 6.66 2.53 0.92
N GLU A 8 5.96 1.45 0.56
CA GLU A 8 4.66 1.46 -0.12
C GLU A 8 3.64 0.83 0.85
N ILE A 9 2.73 1.65 1.39
CA ILE A 9 1.92 1.27 2.55
C ILE A 9 0.45 1.29 2.17
N HIS A 10 -0.20 0.14 2.26
CA HIS A 10 -1.62 0.01 1.96
C HIS A 10 -2.42 -0.01 3.26
N VAL A 11 -3.31 0.95 3.43
CA VAL A 11 -4.14 1.15 4.62
C VAL A 11 -5.59 0.83 4.28
N GLN A 12 -6.17 -0.17 4.93
CA GLN A 12 -7.59 -0.47 4.85
C GLN A 12 -8.40 0.58 5.60
N LEU A 13 -9.31 1.27 4.91
CA LEU A 13 -10.18 2.25 5.54
C LEU A 13 -11.32 1.58 6.30
N ALA A 14 -11.63 2.09 7.50
CA ALA A 14 -12.69 1.61 8.37
C ALA A 14 -14.09 2.11 7.94
N THR A 15 -14.42 1.94 6.65
CA THR A 15 -15.74 2.29 6.12
C THR A 15 -16.76 1.18 6.41
N ARG A 16 -18.05 1.51 6.39
CA ARG A 16 -19.12 0.51 6.51
C ARG A 16 -19.28 -0.33 5.24
N THR A 17 -19.14 0.31 4.08
CA THR A 17 -19.32 -0.29 2.76
C THR A 17 -18.03 -0.28 1.95
N LYS A 18 -17.96 -1.16 0.95
CA LYS A 18 -16.86 -1.25 -0.03
C LYS A 18 -16.69 0.05 -0.84
N LEU A 19 -15.59 0.15 -1.58
CA LEU A 19 -15.20 1.37 -2.30
C LEU A 19 -16.11 1.67 -3.48
N PHE A 20 -16.53 0.63 -4.22
CA PHE A 20 -17.30 0.78 -5.45
C PHE A 20 -18.69 0.13 -5.41
N CYS A 21 -19.11 -0.41 -4.25
CA CYS A 21 -20.42 -1.03 -4.08
C CYS A 21 -20.94 -0.96 -2.64
N ARG A 22 -22.18 -1.38 -2.41
CA ARG A 22 -22.86 -1.30 -1.11
C ARG A 22 -22.63 -2.50 -0.18
N CYS A 23 -21.85 -3.49 -0.59
CA CYS A 23 -21.49 -4.60 0.29
C CYS A 23 -20.74 -4.10 1.53
N ARG A 24 -20.91 -4.80 2.66
CA ARG A 24 -20.16 -4.51 3.88
C ARG A 24 -18.65 -4.68 3.65
N ALA A 25 -17.85 -3.78 4.22
CA ALA A 25 -16.39 -3.85 4.17
C ALA A 25 -15.79 -4.59 5.39
N ASP A 26 -16.58 -4.84 6.44
CA ASP A 26 -16.16 -5.64 7.60
C ASP A 26 -16.31 -7.14 7.29
N TYR A 27 -15.24 -7.75 6.78
CA TYR A 27 -15.21 -9.14 6.31
C TYR A 27 -14.50 -10.13 7.25
N PHE A 28 -13.79 -9.67 8.28
CA PHE A 28 -12.82 -10.50 9.00
C PHE A 28 -13.45 -11.75 9.64
N ALA A 29 -14.67 -11.61 10.18
CA ALA A 29 -15.42 -12.72 10.80
C ALA A 29 -16.51 -13.31 9.89
N ALA A 30 -16.57 -12.91 8.62
CA ALA A 30 -17.60 -13.36 7.69
C ALA A 30 -17.28 -14.75 7.12
N ALA A 31 -18.32 -15.55 6.85
CA ALA A 31 -18.14 -16.79 6.09
C ALA A 31 -17.72 -16.47 4.64
N PRO A 32 -16.92 -17.31 3.98
CA PRO A 32 -16.38 -17.03 2.64
C PRO A 32 -17.46 -16.65 1.62
N ASN A 33 -17.18 -15.66 0.79
CA ASN A 33 -18.01 -15.19 -0.32
C ASN A 33 -19.44 -14.69 0.04
N THR A 34 -19.73 -14.38 1.32
CA THR A 34 -21.06 -13.90 1.77
C THR A 34 -21.25 -12.38 1.65
N LEU A 35 -20.18 -11.59 1.60
CA LEU A 35 -20.20 -10.13 1.51
C LEU A 35 -19.87 -9.66 0.09
N THR A 36 -20.57 -10.22 -0.88
CA THR A 36 -20.29 -10.04 -2.30
C THR A 36 -21.52 -9.57 -3.07
N CYS A 37 -21.31 -8.99 -4.26
CA CYS A 37 -22.34 -8.57 -5.20
C CYS A 37 -21.77 -8.55 -6.62
N PRO A 38 -22.59 -8.36 -7.67
CA PRO A 38 -22.11 -8.34 -9.05
C PRO A 38 -20.93 -7.40 -9.31
N VAL A 39 -20.90 -6.22 -8.66
CA VAL A 39 -19.81 -5.24 -8.85
C VAL A 39 -18.47 -5.76 -8.32
N CYS A 40 -18.41 -6.17 -7.04
CA CYS A 40 -17.15 -6.63 -6.46
C CYS A 40 -16.78 -8.07 -6.89
N LEU A 41 -17.68 -8.79 -7.55
CA LEU A 41 -17.41 -10.07 -8.21
C LEU A 41 -17.01 -9.90 -9.68
N GLY A 42 -16.94 -8.67 -10.21
CA GLY A 42 -16.59 -8.43 -11.62
C GLY A 42 -17.56 -9.09 -12.60
N MET A 43 -18.84 -9.21 -12.24
CA MET A 43 -19.85 -9.83 -13.10
C MET A 43 -20.18 -8.93 -14.32
N PRO A 44 -20.55 -9.52 -15.47
CA PRO A 44 -20.89 -8.76 -16.67
C PRO A 44 -22.00 -7.72 -16.41
N GLY A 45 -21.79 -6.49 -16.89
CA GLY A 45 -22.75 -5.39 -16.78
C GLY A 45 -22.77 -4.65 -15.44
N ALA A 46 -21.90 -5.02 -14.48
CA ALA A 46 -21.80 -4.33 -13.21
C ALA A 46 -20.91 -3.07 -13.31
N LEU A 47 -21.32 -1.97 -12.66
CA LEU A 47 -20.62 -0.67 -12.71
C LEU A 47 -20.18 -0.22 -11.31
N PRO A 48 -19.00 0.43 -11.17
CA PRO A 48 -18.52 0.97 -9.91
C PRO A 48 -19.25 2.25 -9.49
N VAL A 49 -19.51 2.42 -8.19
CA VAL A 49 -20.03 3.68 -7.61
C VAL A 49 -19.16 4.10 -6.43
N PRO A 50 -18.41 5.21 -6.51
CA PRO A 50 -17.45 5.61 -5.48
C PRO A 50 -18.09 5.86 -4.12
N ASN A 51 -17.38 5.44 -3.07
CA ASN A 51 -17.78 5.63 -1.69
C ASN A 51 -17.34 7.00 -1.15
N HIS A 52 -18.29 7.89 -0.93
CA HIS A 52 -18.04 9.23 -0.37
C HIS A 52 -17.24 9.21 0.94
N ARG A 53 -17.53 8.26 1.85
CA ARG A 53 -16.82 8.18 3.13
C ARG A 53 -15.36 7.73 2.94
N ALA A 54 -15.09 6.88 1.96
CA ALA A 54 -13.72 6.48 1.66
C ALA A 54 -12.89 7.69 1.16
N VAL A 55 -13.47 8.52 0.30
CA VAL A 55 -12.83 9.77 -0.17
C VAL A 55 -12.58 10.71 1.01
N GLU A 56 -13.59 10.93 1.87
CA GLU A 56 -13.43 11.77 3.07
C GLU A 56 -12.30 11.28 3.98
N TYR A 57 -12.22 9.97 4.22
CA TYR A 57 -11.15 9.40 5.04
C TYR A 57 -9.77 9.56 4.39
N ALA A 58 -9.65 9.35 3.08
CA ALA A 58 -8.40 9.56 2.36
C ALA A 58 -7.95 11.04 2.42
N LEU A 59 -8.88 11.99 2.30
CA LEU A 59 -8.62 13.42 2.47
C LEU A 59 -8.14 13.76 3.89
N ARG A 60 -8.74 13.17 4.93
CA ARG A 60 -8.27 13.34 6.32
C ARG A 60 -6.81 12.91 6.47
N VAL A 61 -6.46 11.76 5.90
CA VAL A 61 -5.07 11.26 5.93
C VAL A 61 -4.13 12.21 5.19
N ALA A 62 -4.49 12.62 3.96
CA ALA A 62 -3.68 13.54 3.18
C ALA A 62 -3.43 14.87 3.91
N LEU A 63 -4.48 15.48 4.46
CA LEU A 63 -4.37 16.74 5.21
C LEU A 63 -3.54 16.58 6.49
N ALA A 64 -3.71 15.47 7.21
CA ALA A 64 -2.94 15.20 8.43
C ALA A 64 -1.44 14.96 8.15
N LEU A 65 -1.11 14.45 6.97
CA LEU A 65 0.28 14.31 6.49
C LEU A 65 0.81 15.61 5.87
N GLY A 66 0.00 16.68 5.81
CA GLY A 66 0.38 17.93 5.16
C GLY A 66 0.57 17.79 3.64
N SER A 67 -0.06 16.80 3.02
CA SER A 67 -0.04 16.60 1.58
C SER A 67 -0.87 17.66 0.85
N GLU A 68 -0.47 17.99 -0.37
CA GLU A 68 -1.24 18.84 -1.28
C GLU A 68 -2.33 18.01 -1.97
N VAL A 69 -3.60 18.32 -1.70
CA VAL A 69 -4.75 17.64 -2.30
C VAL A 69 -5.00 18.16 -3.71
N GLN A 70 -5.12 17.24 -4.66
CA GLN A 70 -5.51 17.54 -6.03
C GLN A 70 -7.03 17.81 -6.09
N LEU A 71 -7.44 19.03 -6.49
CA LEU A 71 -8.86 19.40 -6.60
C LEU A 71 -9.59 18.59 -7.68
N ARG A 72 -8.85 18.03 -8.63
CA ARG A 72 -9.36 17.15 -9.67
C ARG A 72 -8.39 16.00 -9.87
N SER A 73 -8.86 14.80 -9.61
CA SER A 73 -8.14 13.54 -9.85
C SER A 73 -9.03 12.59 -10.67
N HIS A 74 -8.53 11.42 -11.04
CA HIS A 74 -9.35 10.37 -11.62
C HIS A 74 -8.89 9.00 -11.15
N PHE A 75 -9.77 8.02 -11.31
CA PHE A 75 -9.43 6.62 -11.12
C PHE A 75 -8.88 6.05 -12.43
N ASP A 76 -7.96 5.10 -12.30
CA ASP A 76 -7.30 4.39 -13.38
C ASP A 76 -7.50 2.88 -13.21
N ARG A 77 -7.53 2.15 -14.31
CA ARG A 77 -7.45 0.68 -14.31
C ARG A 77 -5.99 0.24 -14.32
N LYS A 78 -5.58 -0.52 -13.31
CA LYS A 78 -4.31 -1.25 -13.24
C LYS A 78 -4.56 -2.70 -13.66
N ASN A 79 -4.18 -3.06 -14.88
CA ASN A 79 -4.58 -4.33 -15.50
C ASN A 79 -3.58 -5.45 -15.22
N TYR A 80 -4.03 -6.52 -14.57
CA TYR A 80 -3.27 -7.76 -14.36
C TYR A 80 -4.20 -8.92 -14.04
N PHE A 81 -3.81 -10.14 -14.41
CA PHE A 81 -4.61 -11.33 -14.15
C PHE A 81 -4.13 -12.02 -12.88
N TYR A 82 -5.02 -12.15 -11.91
CA TYR A 82 -4.79 -12.96 -10.72
C TYR A 82 -6.13 -13.49 -10.18
N PRO A 83 -6.20 -14.71 -9.60
CA PRO A 83 -7.50 -15.34 -9.28
C PRO A 83 -8.34 -14.61 -8.23
N ASP A 84 -7.73 -13.78 -7.37
CA ASP A 84 -8.43 -12.95 -6.38
C ASP A 84 -8.85 -11.56 -6.91
N LEU A 85 -8.57 -11.26 -8.19
CA LEU A 85 -8.90 -10.01 -8.85
C LEU A 85 -9.93 -10.27 -9.95
N PRO A 86 -11.23 -10.30 -9.62
CA PRO A 86 -12.26 -10.82 -10.52
C PRO A 86 -12.43 -10.03 -11.82
N LYS A 87 -12.07 -8.74 -11.82
CA LYS A 87 -12.23 -7.85 -12.98
C LYS A 87 -11.08 -7.97 -14.00
N GLY A 88 -9.96 -8.61 -13.64
CA GLY A 88 -8.72 -8.56 -14.43
C GLY A 88 -8.01 -7.19 -14.39
N TYR A 89 -8.52 -6.28 -13.55
CA TYR A 89 -7.90 -5.00 -13.22
C TYR A 89 -8.32 -4.54 -11.82
N GLN A 90 -7.46 -3.73 -11.21
CA GLN A 90 -7.72 -3.03 -9.95
C GLN A 90 -8.03 -1.57 -10.28
N ILE A 91 -9.12 -1.02 -9.74
CA ILE A 91 -9.38 0.42 -9.83
C ILE A 91 -8.53 1.13 -8.75
N THR A 92 -7.63 2.01 -9.18
CA THR A 92 -6.65 2.75 -8.37
C THR A 92 -6.52 4.18 -8.89
N GLN A 93 -5.46 4.92 -8.54
CA GLN A 93 -5.09 6.18 -9.19
C GLN A 93 -3.60 6.17 -9.51
N ARG A 94 -3.23 6.54 -10.73
CA ARG A 94 -1.85 6.51 -11.22
C ARG A 94 -1.43 7.85 -11.82
N ALA A 95 -2.21 8.36 -12.77
CA ALA A 95 -1.81 9.56 -13.51
C ALA A 95 -1.94 10.83 -12.66
N VAL A 96 -3.01 10.91 -11.86
CA VAL A 96 -3.25 12.00 -10.92
C VAL A 96 -3.74 11.40 -9.60
N PRO A 97 -2.85 11.19 -8.60
CA PRO A 97 -3.25 10.67 -7.29
C PRO A 97 -4.12 11.69 -6.54
N LEU A 98 -4.76 11.27 -5.44
CA LEU A 98 -5.59 12.16 -4.62
C LEU A 98 -4.76 13.30 -4.03
N ALA A 99 -3.56 13.00 -3.56
CA ALA A 99 -2.66 13.99 -2.96
C ALA A 99 -1.19 13.66 -3.22
N THR A 100 -0.36 14.70 -3.22
CA THR A 100 1.09 14.61 -3.44
C THR A 100 1.84 15.37 -2.36
N GLY A 101 3.08 14.97 -2.09
CA GLY A 101 3.90 15.63 -1.07
C GLY A 101 3.39 15.38 0.36
N GLY A 102 3.93 16.15 1.30
CA GLY A 102 3.67 15.99 2.74
C GLY A 102 4.83 15.33 3.47
N LYS A 103 4.68 15.13 4.78
CA LYS A 103 5.68 14.48 5.62
C LYS A 103 5.07 13.94 6.91
N LEU A 104 5.70 12.93 7.48
CA LEU A 104 5.40 12.46 8.83
C LEU A 104 6.66 12.54 9.69
N SER A 105 6.57 13.27 10.80
CA SER A 105 7.61 13.31 11.83
C SER A 105 7.41 12.19 12.83
N PHE A 106 8.51 11.61 13.33
CA PHE A 106 8.53 10.57 14.35
C PHE A 106 9.77 10.74 15.25
N GLN A 107 9.72 10.16 16.44
CA GLN A 107 10.81 10.20 17.41
C GLN A 107 11.61 8.91 17.37
N LEU A 108 12.93 9.02 17.33
CA LEU A 108 13.83 7.87 17.45
C LEU A 108 15.03 8.28 18.31
N ASP A 109 15.24 7.57 19.43
CA ASP A 109 16.36 7.80 20.34
C ASP A 109 16.46 9.25 20.88
N GLY A 110 15.32 9.93 21.04
CA GLY A 110 15.24 11.30 21.53
C GLY A 110 15.45 12.37 20.44
N GLU A 111 15.65 11.96 19.18
CA GLU A 111 15.75 12.85 18.04
C GLU A 111 14.46 12.81 17.20
N GLU A 112 14.01 14.00 16.77
CA GLU A 112 12.95 14.10 15.77
C GLU A 112 13.52 13.81 14.39
N ARG A 113 12.88 12.88 13.67
CA ARG A 113 13.15 12.56 12.28
C ARG A 113 11.88 12.76 11.48
N SER A 114 12.01 12.98 10.18
CA SER A 114 10.86 13.13 9.27
C SER A 114 11.09 12.41 7.95
N VAL A 115 10.03 11.80 7.44
CA VAL A 115 10.01 11.16 6.12
C VAL A 115 9.00 11.88 5.26
N ARG A 116 9.39 12.26 4.04
CA ARG A 116 8.48 12.87 3.07
C ARG A 116 7.56 11.82 2.47
N ILE A 117 6.33 12.23 2.23
CA ILE A 117 5.34 11.47 1.49
C ILE A 117 5.42 11.90 0.04
N ARG A 118 5.51 10.93 -0.88
CA ARG A 118 5.54 11.17 -2.31
C ARG A 118 4.13 11.41 -2.83
N GLU A 119 3.26 10.44 -2.58
CA GLU A 119 1.88 10.43 -3.07
C GLU A 119 0.97 9.58 -2.17
N LEU A 120 -0.33 9.87 -2.30
CA LEU A 120 -1.41 9.17 -1.64
C LEU A 120 -2.56 8.99 -2.63
N HIS A 121 -2.98 7.74 -2.83
CA HIS A 121 -4.09 7.41 -3.74
C HIS A 121 -5.11 6.46 -3.12
N ILE A 122 -6.33 6.52 -3.65
CA ILE A 122 -7.44 5.64 -3.27
C ILE A 122 -7.48 4.47 -4.23
N GLU A 123 -7.59 3.26 -3.69
CA GLU A 123 -7.76 2.06 -4.51
C GLU A 123 -8.63 1.00 -3.83
N GLU A 124 -9.08 0.01 -4.59
CA GLU A 124 -9.79 -1.14 -4.03
C GLU A 124 -8.84 -2.31 -3.75
N ASP A 125 -9.15 -3.09 -2.71
CA ASP A 125 -8.42 -4.32 -2.42
C ASP A 125 -8.84 -5.50 -3.31
N ALA A 126 -7.93 -6.46 -3.46
CA ALA A 126 -8.22 -7.76 -4.06
C ALA A 126 -8.88 -8.70 -3.03
N GLY A 127 -9.39 -9.84 -3.51
CA GLY A 127 -9.85 -10.95 -2.68
C GLY A 127 -8.72 -11.60 -1.89
N LYS A 128 -9.01 -12.73 -1.24
CA LYS A 128 -8.04 -13.53 -0.48
C LYS A 128 -7.88 -14.90 -1.15
N LEU A 129 -6.62 -15.30 -1.37
CA LEU A 129 -6.27 -16.67 -1.73
C LEU A 129 -5.89 -17.48 -0.48
N ILE A 130 -6.41 -18.69 -0.40
CA ILE A 130 -6.07 -19.68 0.62
C ILE A 130 -5.48 -20.89 -0.11
N HIS A 131 -4.18 -21.09 0.04
CA HIS A 131 -3.51 -22.25 -0.55
C HIS A 131 -3.70 -23.48 0.32
N THR A 132 -4.16 -24.56 -0.30
CA THR A 132 -4.34 -25.87 0.32
C THR A 132 -3.56 -26.92 -0.50
N PRO A 133 -3.31 -28.13 0.04
CA PRO A 133 -2.71 -29.20 -0.73
C PRO A 133 -3.48 -29.59 -2.01
N ALA A 134 -4.79 -29.31 -2.06
CA ALA A 134 -5.66 -29.62 -3.21
C ALA A 134 -5.76 -28.49 -4.24
N GLY A 135 -5.19 -27.31 -3.95
CA GLY A 135 -5.28 -26.13 -4.81
C GLY A 135 -5.52 -24.83 -4.03
N ALA A 136 -5.79 -23.75 -4.76
CA ALA A 136 -6.10 -22.45 -4.17
C ALA A 136 -7.63 -22.25 -4.08
N LEU A 137 -8.10 -21.84 -2.91
CA LEU A 137 -9.46 -21.41 -2.67
C LEU A 137 -9.52 -19.88 -2.69
N VAL A 138 -10.58 -19.31 -3.26
CA VAL A 138 -10.75 -17.87 -3.40
C VAL A 138 -11.92 -17.37 -2.56
N ASP A 139 -11.65 -16.39 -1.69
CA ASP A 139 -12.67 -15.65 -0.95
C ASP A 139 -12.70 -14.18 -1.39
N MET A 140 -13.81 -13.77 -1.99
CA MET A 140 -14.04 -12.44 -2.53
C MET A 140 -14.65 -11.46 -1.52
N ASN A 141 -14.81 -11.85 -0.25
CA ASN A 141 -15.33 -10.94 0.78
C ASN A 141 -14.50 -9.66 0.89
N ARG A 142 -13.18 -9.74 0.75
CA ARG A 142 -12.26 -8.59 0.79
C ARG A 142 -12.22 -7.77 -0.51
N CYS A 143 -12.55 -8.38 -1.65
CA CYS A 143 -12.46 -7.69 -2.93
C CYS A 143 -13.38 -6.45 -2.96
N GLY A 144 -12.82 -5.29 -3.32
CA GLY A 144 -13.54 -4.01 -3.33
C GLY A 144 -13.45 -3.20 -2.03
N VAL A 145 -12.81 -3.71 -0.96
CA VAL A 145 -12.63 -2.96 0.28
C VAL A 145 -11.76 -1.72 0.02
N PRO A 146 -12.08 -0.53 0.58
CA PRO A 146 -11.31 0.67 0.28
C PRO A 146 -9.94 0.65 0.93
N LEU A 147 -8.94 0.98 0.14
CA LEU A 147 -7.58 1.21 0.56
C LEU A 147 -7.16 2.66 0.28
N VAL A 148 -6.24 3.13 1.10
CA VAL A 148 -5.37 4.25 0.76
C VAL A 148 -3.96 3.70 0.68
N GLU A 149 -3.31 3.88 -0.47
CA GLU A 149 -1.89 3.61 -0.60
C GLU A 149 -1.12 4.91 -0.30
N ILE A 150 -0.09 4.80 0.53
CA ILE A 150 0.79 5.90 0.92
C ILE A 150 2.20 5.49 0.50
N VAL A 151 2.79 6.26 -0.40
CA VAL A 151 4.15 6.02 -0.89
C VAL A 151 5.07 7.07 -0.30
N THR A 152 6.18 6.62 0.31
CA THR A 152 7.18 7.54 0.86
C THR A 152 8.24 7.89 -0.17
N GLU A 153 8.89 9.04 0.02
CA GLU A 153 10.22 9.23 -0.56
C GLU A 153 11.24 8.28 0.11
N PRO A 154 12.38 7.99 -0.53
CA PRO A 154 13.40 7.11 0.02
C PRO A 154 14.24 7.84 1.09
N ASP A 155 13.59 8.34 2.14
CA ASP A 155 14.21 9.17 3.20
C ASP A 155 14.66 8.36 4.41
N LEU A 156 14.17 7.12 4.57
CA LEU A 156 14.53 6.27 5.71
C LEU A 156 15.97 5.77 5.59
N ARG A 157 16.71 5.81 6.70
CA ARG A 157 18.15 5.48 6.76
C ARG A 157 18.48 4.27 7.62
N SER A 158 17.48 3.64 8.25
CA SER A 158 17.68 2.39 8.96
C SER A 158 16.40 1.55 9.05
N PRO A 159 16.52 0.22 9.24
CA PRO A 159 15.37 -0.65 9.51
C PRO A 159 14.56 -0.21 10.74
N ARG A 160 15.22 0.36 11.75
CA ARG A 160 14.59 0.84 12.98
C ARG A 160 13.75 2.09 12.74
N GLU A 161 14.23 3.01 11.90
CA GLU A 161 13.44 4.17 11.45
C GLU A 161 12.18 3.71 10.71
N ALA A 162 12.28 2.73 9.81
CA ALA A 162 11.11 2.21 9.09
C ALA A 162 10.04 1.68 10.06
N ARG A 163 10.46 0.96 11.11
CA ARG A 163 9.56 0.48 12.16
C ARG A 163 8.87 1.62 12.91
N GLU A 164 9.62 2.60 13.40
CA GLU A 164 9.04 3.71 14.18
C GLU A 164 8.18 4.64 13.32
N PHE A 165 8.54 4.86 12.06
CA PHE A 165 7.71 5.54 11.08
C PHE A 165 6.34 4.84 10.93
N LEU A 166 6.33 3.52 10.70
CA LEU A 166 5.10 2.75 10.54
C LEU A 166 4.24 2.73 11.82
N ARG A 167 4.87 2.68 13.00
CA ARG A 167 4.14 2.78 14.29
C ARG A 167 3.52 4.15 14.49
N THR A 168 4.23 5.20 14.11
CA THR A 168 3.73 6.59 14.16
C THR A 168 2.57 6.78 13.19
N LEU A 169 2.70 6.28 11.96
CA LEU A 169 1.62 6.28 10.97
C LEU A 169 0.38 5.55 11.47
N ARG A 170 0.53 4.34 12.04
CA ARG A 170 -0.59 3.61 12.68
C ARG A 170 -1.27 4.44 13.77
N THR A 171 -0.49 5.13 14.59
CA THR A 171 -1.02 5.97 15.66
C THR A 171 -1.83 7.14 15.09
N LEU A 172 -1.32 7.80 14.05
CA LEU A 172 -2.02 8.85 13.32
C LEU A 172 -3.34 8.35 12.73
N LEU A 173 -3.32 7.23 11.99
CA LEU A 173 -4.49 6.66 11.33
C LEU A 173 -5.61 6.30 12.33
N ARG A 174 -5.23 5.76 13.50
CA ARG A 174 -6.17 5.45 14.59
C ARG A 174 -6.73 6.72 15.22
N HIS A 175 -5.88 7.72 15.44
CA HIS A 175 -6.30 9.00 15.99
C HIS A 175 -7.32 9.72 15.09
N LEU A 176 -7.11 9.68 13.77
CA LEU A 176 -8.05 10.22 12.78
C LEU A 176 -9.36 9.42 12.69
N GLY A 177 -9.42 8.21 13.26
CA GLY A 177 -10.59 7.33 13.19
C GLY A 177 -10.84 6.72 11.81
N VAL A 178 -9.85 6.76 10.91
CA VAL A 178 -10.00 6.32 9.51
C VAL A 178 -9.62 4.86 9.30
N SER A 179 -8.80 4.28 10.19
CA SER A 179 -8.39 2.88 10.14
C SER A 179 -7.98 2.38 11.52
N ASN A 180 -8.23 1.09 11.77
CA ASN A 180 -7.65 0.37 12.90
C ASN A 180 -6.17 0.02 12.65
N ALA A 181 -5.71 0.04 11.40
CA ALA A 181 -4.31 -0.14 10.98
C ALA A 181 -3.63 -1.33 11.70
N ASP A 182 -4.34 -2.44 11.84
CA ASP A 182 -3.84 -3.68 12.42
C ASP A 182 -3.19 -4.56 11.34
N MET A 183 -1.87 -4.73 11.41
CA MET A 183 -1.13 -5.55 10.44
C MET A 183 -1.49 -7.03 10.53
N GLU A 184 -1.83 -7.54 11.72
CA GLU A 184 -2.19 -8.96 11.91
C GLU A 184 -3.51 -9.29 11.19
N LYS A 185 -4.40 -8.30 11.08
CA LYS A 185 -5.65 -8.40 10.32
C LYS A 185 -5.51 -8.01 8.85
N GLY A 186 -4.31 -7.58 8.43
CA GLY A 186 -4.04 -7.10 7.07
C GLY A 186 -4.62 -5.71 6.77
N GLU A 187 -5.04 -4.96 7.80
CA GLU A 187 -5.57 -3.60 7.65
C GLU A 187 -4.46 -2.57 7.39
N LEU A 188 -3.21 -2.92 7.69
CA LEU A 188 -2.03 -2.17 7.29
C LEU A 188 -1.02 -3.15 6.70
N ARG A 189 -0.68 -2.96 5.43
CA ARG A 189 0.33 -3.75 4.71
C ARG A 189 1.45 -2.83 4.25
N CYS A 190 2.66 -3.37 4.19
CA CYS A 190 3.82 -2.63 3.75
C CYS A 190 4.63 -3.49 2.79
N ASP A 191 4.97 -2.91 1.64
CA ASP A 191 6.08 -3.36 0.81
C ASP A 191 7.23 -2.36 1.02
N ALA A 192 8.47 -2.86 1.02
CA ALA A 192 9.64 -2.03 1.30
C ALA A 192 10.65 -2.10 0.16
N ASN A 193 11.11 -0.94 -0.29
CA ASN A 193 12.20 -0.80 -1.25
C ASN A 193 13.49 -0.48 -0.48
N LEU A 194 14.57 -1.21 -0.75
CA LEU A 194 15.87 -0.98 -0.12
C LEU A 194 17.01 -0.96 -1.15
N SER A 195 17.89 0.01 -1.04
CA SER A 195 19.20 0.01 -1.69
C SER A 195 20.28 0.45 -0.73
N LEU A 196 21.53 0.06 -1.04
CA LEU A 196 22.71 0.61 -0.40
C LEU A 196 23.43 1.53 -1.38
N SER A 197 23.91 2.67 -0.90
CA SER A 197 24.80 3.53 -1.66
C SER A 197 26.14 3.75 -0.97
N ARG A 198 27.18 4.07 -1.76
CA ARG A 198 28.48 4.54 -1.27
C ARG A 198 28.64 6.06 -1.40
N ASP A 199 27.82 6.68 -2.26
CA ASP A 199 27.90 8.09 -2.67
C ASP A 199 26.49 8.73 -2.61
N GLU A 200 26.31 9.94 -3.16
CA GLU A 200 25.00 10.62 -3.21
C GLU A 200 24.00 9.99 -4.19
N GLU A 201 24.43 9.08 -5.06
CA GLU A 201 23.56 8.40 -6.03
C GLU A 201 22.78 7.22 -5.41
N LEU A 202 21.57 6.95 -5.89
CA LEU A 202 20.79 5.79 -5.42
C LEU A 202 21.37 4.48 -5.99
N GLY A 203 21.66 3.52 -5.11
CA GLY A 203 22.07 2.17 -5.52
C GLY A 203 20.92 1.34 -6.12
N THR A 204 21.26 0.19 -6.72
CA THR A 204 20.25 -0.76 -7.25
C THR A 204 19.30 -1.23 -6.15
N LYS A 205 18.01 -0.99 -6.35
CA LYS A 205 16.98 -1.35 -5.36
C LYS A 205 16.56 -2.81 -5.42
N VAL A 206 16.26 -3.38 -4.26
CA VAL A 206 15.46 -4.60 -4.12
C VAL A 206 14.12 -4.24 -3.46
N GLU A 207 13.10 -5.00 -3.78
CA GLU A 207 11.75 -4.87 -3.21
C GLU A 207 11.50 -6.05 -2.28
N ILE A 208 10.94 -5.81 -1.11
CA ILE A 208 10.60 -6.83 -0.11
C ILE A 208 9.09 -6.77 0.14
N LYS A 209 8.40 -7.87 -0.15
CA LYS A 209 6.95 -8.04 0.02
C LYS A 209 6.63 -8.95 1.21
N ASN A 210 5.34 -9.03 1.53
CA ASN A 210 4.77 -9.88 2.59
C ASN A 210 5.22 -9.51 4.01
N LEU A 211 5.39 -8.21 4.28
CA LEU A 211 5.76 -7.72 5.61
C LEU A 211 4.52 -7.52 6.47
N ASN A 212 4.18 -8.55 7.25
CA ASN A 212 2.91 -8.61 8.01
C ASN A 212 3.01 -8.12 9.47
N SER A 213 4.17 -7.63 9.91
CA SER A 213 4.33 -7.04 11.25
C SER A 213 5.42 -5.98 11.28
N PHE A 214 5.34 -5.01 12.19
CA PHE A 214 6.37 -3.98 12.35
C PHE A 214 7.75 -4.57 12.64
N ARG A 215 7.79 -5.63 13.45
CA ARG A 215 9.03 -6.36 13.74
C ARG A 215 9.54 -7.12 12.50
N GLY A 216 8.64 -7.69 11.71
CA GLY A 216 8.95 -8.35 10.44
C GLY A 216 9.58 -7.38 9.45
N VAL A 217 9.04 -6.16 9.32
CA VAL A 217 9.63 -5.07 8.50
C VAL A 217 11.08 -4.79 8.92
N GLU A 218 11.33 -4.54 10.20
CA GLU A 218 12.68 -4.25 10.71
C GLU A 218 13.65 -5.41 10.45
N ARG A 219 13.25 -6.65 10.74
CA ARG A 219 14.08 -7.84 10.54
C ARG A 219 14.39 -8.09 9.07
N ALA A 220 13.39 -7.95 8.20
CA ALA A 220 13.54 -8.16 6.77
C ALA A 220 14.49 -7.12 6.15
N LEU A 221 14.33 -5.84 6.50
CA LEU A 221 15.19 -4.76 6.05
C LEU A 221 16.62 -4.91 6.57
N ALA A 222 16.80 -5.29 7.84
CA ALA A 222 18.12 -5.55 8.39
C ALA A 222 18.84 -6.69 7.66
N LYS A 223 18.13 -7.79 7.38
CA LYS A 223 18.68 -8.93 6.64
C LYS A 223 18.99 -8.57 5.18
N ALA A 224 18.15 -7.78 4.53
CA ALA A 224 18.38 -7.29 3.17
C ALA A 224 19.60 -6.35 3.10
N ALA A 225 19.70 -5.40 4.02
CA ALA A 225 20.84 -4.50 4.12
C ALA A 225 22.16 -5.27 4.32
N GLN A 226 22.18 -6.22 5.26
CA GLN A 226 23.36 -7.06 5.50
C GLN A 226 23.74 -7.86 4.25
N ALA A 227 22.78 -8.53 3.61
CA ALA A 227 23.04 -9.32 2.40
C ALA A 227 23.58 -8.47 1.24
N GLN A 228 23.04 -7.28 1.02
CA GLN A 228 23.57 -6.36 0.00
C GLN A 228 24.98 -5.87 0.36
N ALA A 229 25.25 -5.54 1.63
CA ALA A 229 26.56 -5.07 2.06
C ALA A 229 27.64 -6.14 1.89
N GLU A 230 27.33 -7.39 2.24
CA GLU A 230 28.22 -8.54 2.04
C GLU A 230 28.51 -8.79 0.56
N LEU A 231 27.49 -8.71 -0.31
CA LEU A 231 27.66 -8.86 -1.75
C LEU A 231 28.57 -7.77 -2.33
N LEU A 232 28.30 -6.51 -1.97
CA LEU A 232 29.05 -5.35 -2.46
C LEU A 232 30.49 -5.29 -1.92
N SER A 233 30.74 -5.77 -0.69
CA SER A 233 32.09 -5.82 -0.12
C SER A 233 32.99 -6.86 -0.82
N ARG A 234 32.40 -7.92 -1.39
CA ARG A 234 33.09 -8.92 -2.20
C ARG A 234 33.25 -8.52 -3.69
N GLY A 235 32.89 -7.29 -4.05
CA GLY A 235 32.93 -6.81 -5.44
C GLY A 235 31.78 -7.31 -6.33
N GLY A 236 30.76 -7.93 -5.74
CA GLY A 236 29.54 -8.32 -6.46
C GLY A 236 28.66 -7.11 -6.83
N ARG A 237 27.65 -7.36 -7.66
CA ARG A 237 26.67 -6.34 -8.08
C ARG A 237 25.28 -6.75 -7.61
N VAL A 238 24.55 -5.81 -7.02
CA VAL A 238 23.14 -6.02 -6.64
C VAL A 238 22.29 -6.06 -7.91
N MET A 239 21.48 -7.08 -8.06
CA MET A 239 20.48 -7.20 -9.13
C MET A 239 19.11 -6.76 -8.61
N GLN A 240 18.33 -6.10 -9.44
CA GLN A 240 16.98 -5.70 -9.07
C GLN A 240 16.08 -6.95 -9.00
N ALA A 241 15.53 -7.19 -7.82
CA ALA A 241 14.70 -8.37 -7.55
C ALA A 241 13.61 -8.04 -6.53
N THR A 242 12.55 -8.84 -6.55
CA THR A 242 11.52 -8.86 -5.51
C THR A 242 11.72 -10.09 -4.63
N TYR A 243 11.82 -9.88 -3.34
CA TYR A 243 11.91 -10.91 -2.30
C TYR A 243 10.62 -10.93 -1.48
N GLY A 244 10.27 -12.10 -0.97
CA GLY A 244 9.26 -12.27 0.06
C GLY A 244 9.92 -12.51 1.41
N TRP A 245 9.36 -11.96 2.48
CA TRP A 245 9.80 -12.27 3.84
C TRP A 245 9.10 -13.52 4.38
N ASP A 246 9.89 -14.54 4.78
CA ASP A 246 9.43 -15.71 5.53
C ASP A 246 9.65 -15.45 7.01
N GLU A 247 8.57 -15.11 7.74
CA GLU A 247 8.65 -14.78 9.17
C GLU A 247 9.10 -15.96 10.03
N ALA A 248 8.70 -17.18 9.66
CA ALA A 248 8.97 -18.40 10.42
C ALA A 248 10.46 -18.80 10.33
N ARG A 249 11.03 -18.69 9.12
CA ARG A 249 12.47 -18.94 8.90
C ARG A 249 13.33 -17.72 9.20
N GLY A 250 12.74 -16.52 9.19
CA GLY A 250 13.47 -15.26 9.30
C GLY A 250 14.38 -15.02 8.08
N GLU A 251 13.89 -15.34 6.89
CA GLU A 251 14.67 -15.35 5.65
C GLU A 251 13.99 -14.58 4.51
N LEU A 252 14.82 -14.07 3.60
CA LEU A 252 14.37 -13.47 2.35
C LEU A 252 14.35 -14.56 1.27
N VAL A 253 13.16 -14.82 0.74
CA VAL A 253 12.96 -15.80 -0.34
C VAL A 253 12.84 -15.04 -1.65
N LEU A 254 13.70 -15.33 -2.62
CA LEU A 254 13.61 -14.73 -3.94
C LEU A 254 12.27 -15.13 -4.59
N GLN A 255 11.46 -14.14 -4.98
CA GLN A 255 10.20 -14.39 -5.68
C GLN A 255 10.38 -14.25 -7.18
N ARG A 256 11.00 -13.14 -7.61
CA ARG A 256 11.27 -12.86 -9.03
C ARG A 256 12.51 -11.99 -9.19
N GLN A 257 13.24 -12.23 -10.26
CA GLN A 257 14.23 -11.29 -10.79
C GLN A 257 13.52 -10.44 -11.85
N LYS A 258 13.67 -9.12 -11.81
CA LYS A 258 13.01 -8.24 -12.78
C LYS A 258 13.75 -8.33 -14.12
N GLU A 259 13.36 -9.29 -14.96
CA GLU A 259 13.73 -9.29 -16.38
C GLU A 259 12.71 -8.54 -17.25
N GLU A 260 11.44 -8.47 -16.82
CA GLU A 260 10.38 -7.71 -17.50
C GLU A 260 9.51 -6.96 -16.48
N ALA A 261 9.40 -5.64 -16.60
CA ALA A 261 8.37 -4.90 -15.87
C ALA A 261 7.03 -5.24 -16.52
N HIS A 262 6.10 -5.85 -15.76
CA HIS A 262 4.75 -6.09 -16.28
C HIS A 262 4.12 -4.76 -16.68
N ASP A 263 3.78 -4.63 -17.96
CA ASP A 263 3.00 -3.50 -18.45
C ASP A 263 1.55 -3.63 -17.93
N TYR A 264 1.26 -2.90 -16.86
CA TYR A 264 -0.06 -2.82 -16.26
C TYR A 264 -1.09 -2.09 -17.14
N ARG A 265 -0.68 -1.54 -18.30
CA ARG A 265 -1.53 -0.89 -19.29
C ARG A 265 -2.50 0.10 -18.64
N TYR A 266 -1.97 1.02 -17.83
CA TYR A 266 -2.79 1.99 -17.12
C TYR A 266 -3.58 2.86 -18.10
N PHE A 267 -4.85 3.08 -17.79
CA PHE A 267 -5.69 4.09 -18.45
C PHE A 267 -6.82 4.54 -17.52
N PRO A 268 -7.39 5.74 -17.73
CA PRO A 268 -8.49 6.23 -16.92
C PRO A 268 -9.68 5.28 -16.91
N GLU A 269 -10.30 5.06 -15.75
CA GLU A 269 -11.49 4.24 -15.56
C GLU A 269 -12.70 4.89 -16.26
N PRO A 270 -13.16 4.38 -17.42
CA PRO A 270 -14.20 5.04 -18.21
C PRO A 270 -15.59 4.98 -17.55
N ASP A 271 -15.82 4.05 -16.61
CA ASP A 271 -17.09 3.92 -15.91
C ASP A 271 -17.23 4.97 -14.78
N LEU A 272 -16.17 5.72 -14.47
CA LEU A 272 -16.15 6.76 -13.45
C LEU A 272 -15.79 8.12 -14.05
N VAL A 273 -16.57 9.13 -13.68
CA VAL A 273 -16.19 10.53 -13.94
C VAL A 273 -14.98 10.93 -13.09
N PRO A 274 -14.22 11.97 -13.47
CA PRO A 274 -13.17 12.53 -12.62
C PRO A 274 -13.68 12.83 -11.21
N LEU A 275 -12.84 12.59 -10.21
CA LEU A 275 -13.12 12.92 -8.82
C LEU A 275 -12.77 14.39 -8.59
N GLU A 276 -13.82 15.20 -8.41
CA GLU A 276 -13.70 16.63 -8.11
C GLU A 276 -13.90 16.87 -6.62
N ILE A 277 -12.91 17.51 -5.99
CA ILE A 277 -12.90 17.84 -4.57
C ILE A 277 -13.29 19.30 -4.41
N SER A 278 -14.46 19.55 -3.83
CA SER A 278 -14.93 20.91 -3.60
C SER A 278 -14.22 21.57 -2.41
N ALA A 279 -14.16 22.90 -2.43
CA ALA A 279 -13.59 23.67 -1.32
C ALA A 279 -14.37 23.44 -0.02
N GLU A 280 -15.69 23.26 -0.12
CA GLU A 280 -16.57 22.98 1.02
C GLU A 280 -16.25 21.63 1.65
N LEU A 281 -16.04 20.58 0.83
CA LEU A 281 -15.64 19.26 1.34
C LEU A 281 -14.27 19.35 2.05
N LEU A 282 -13.29 20.03 1.46
CA LEU A 282 -11.99 20.23 2.10
C LEU A 282 -12.10 21.00 3.43
N ALA A 283 -12.93 22.03 3.48
CA ALA A 283 -13.16 22.79 4.70
C ALA A 283 -13.84 21.94 5.79
N GLN A 284 -14.80 21.10 5.42
CA GLN A 284 -15.47 20.16 6.33
C GLN A 284 -14.51 19.12 6.89
N VAL A 285 -13.59 18.60 6.06
CA VAL A 285 -12.62 17.58 6.48
C VAL A 285 -11.55 18.14 7.42
N ARG A 286 -11.24 19.44 7.33
CA ARG A 286 -10.25 20.12 8.20
C ARG A 286 -10.73 20.39 9.62
N GLN A 287 -12.05 20.37 9.87
CA GLN A 287 -12.64 20.60 11.18
C GLN A 287 -12.64 19.32 12.02
#